data_AF-A0A258KI35-F1
#
_entry.id   AF-A0A258KI35-F1
#
_cell.length_a   1.000
_cell.length_b   1.000
_cell.length_c   1.000
_cell.angle_alpha   90.00
_cell.angle_beta   90.00
_cell.angle_gamma   90.00
#
_symmetry.space_group_name_H-M   'P 1'
#
loop_
_entity.id
_entity.type
_entity.pdbx_description
1 polymer ?
#
loop_
_entity_poly.entity_id
_entity_poly.type
_entity_poly.pdbx_seq_one_letter_code
_entity_poly.pdbx_strand_id
1 'polypeptide(L)'
;AAGGFEDQMGRCLQQYANTRDAAQVMLECTADAGKLSACKVVDNSAAGKGFDKAAMCIAEKLPMGAKTGTVKVPFRFPGGA
;
A
#
# COMPACT_ATOMS: atom_id res chain seq x y z
N ALA A 1 3.66 -21.54 -4.76
CA ALA A 1 2.46 -20.68 -4.82
C ALA A 1 2.92 -19.23 -4.73
N ALA A 2 2.89 -18.50 -5.84
CA ALA A 2 3.43 -17.13 -5.92
C ALA A 2 2.36 -16.07 -6.27
N GLY A 3 1.07 -16.40 -6.16
CA GLY A 3 -0.06 -15.46 -6.35
C GLY A 3 -0.56 -14.84 -5.03
N GLY A 4 0.33 -14.51 -4.11
CA GLY A 4 -0.08 -14.11 -2.75
C GLY A 4 -0.22 -12.60 -2.56
N PHE A 5 0.80 -11.86 -2.97
CA PHE A 5 0.88 -10.43 -2.68
C PHE A 5 0.29 -9.59 -3.81
N GLU A 6 0.64 -9.88 -5.07
CA GLU A 6 0.11 -9.17 -6.24
C GLU A 6 -1.41 -9.30 -6.36
N ASP A 7 -1.96 -10.49 -6.12
CA ASP A 7 -3.41 -10.72 -6.07
C ASP A 7 -4.09 -9.93 -4.94
N GLN A 8 -3.49 -9.90 -3.74
CA GLN A 8 -4.02 -9.08 -2.65
C GLN A 8 -3.93 -7.59 -2.95
N MET A 9 -2.86 -7.18 -3.65
CA MET A 9 -2.69 -5.81 -4.11
C MET A 9 -3.81 -5.42 -5.08
N GLY A 10 -4.09 -6.28 -6.07
CA GLY A 10 -5.20 -6.11 -7.02
C GLY A 10 -6.55 -6.03 -6.31
N ARG A 11 -6.82 -6.89 -5.32
CA ARG A 11 -8.06 -6.86 -4.53
C ARG A 11 -8.23 -5.58 -3.73
N CYS A 12 -7.19 -5.16 -2.99
CA CYS A 12 -7.21 -3.90 -2.24
C CYS A 12 -7.44 -2.71 -3.17
N LEU A 13 -6.76 -2.68 -4.32
CA LEU A 13 -6.96 -1.67 -5.35
C LEU A 13 -8.40 -1.65 -5.84
N GLN A 14 -8.94 -2.76 -6.33
CA GLN A 14 -10.32 -2.81 -6.84
C GLN A 14 -11.39 -2.50 -5.79
N GLN A 15 -11.11 -2.75 -4.51
CA GLN A 15 -12.06 -2.50 -3.42
C GLN A 15 -12.11 -1.02 -3.01
N TYR A 16 -10.97 -0.32 -3.06
CA TYR A 16 -10.85 1.02 -2.50
C TYR A 16 -10.60 2.12 -3.55
N ALA A 17 -10.04 1.79 -4.70
CA ALA A 17 -9.58 2.73 -5.71
C ALA A 17 -9.88 2.25 -7.15
N ASN A 18 -9.62 3.11 -8.13
CA ASN A 18 -9.68 2.74 -9.54
C ASN A 18 -8.32 2.24 -10.02
N THR A 19 -8.26 1.09 -10.69
CA THR A 19 -7.02 0.58 -11.27
C THR A 19 -6.58 1.33 -12.53
N ARG A 20 -7.45 2.15 -13.11
CA ARG A 20 -7.15 2.93 -14.32
C ARG A 20 -6.38 4.21 -14.05
N ASP A 21 -6.57 4.83 -12.89
CA ASP A 21 -5.88 6.06 -12.54
C ASP A 21 -4.46 5.76 -12.03
N ALA A 22 -3.50 6.58 -12.43
CA ALA A 22 -2.16 6.53 -11.86
C ALA A 22 -2.10 7.32 -10.56
N ALA A 23 -1.40 6.79 -9.56
CA ALA A 23 -1.24 7.45 -8.28
C ALA A 23 0.06 7.05 -7.59
N GLN A 24 0.57 7.94 -6.76
CA GLN A 24 1.68 7.68 -5.85
C GLN A 24 1.20 7.97 -4.43
N VAL A 25 1.45 7.03 -3.54
CA VAL A 25 1.10 7.16 -2.12
C VAL A 25 2.33 6.80 -1.31
N MET A 26 2.74 7.68 -0.41
CA MET A 26 3.77 7.36 0.56
C MET A 26 3.12 7.12 1.92
N LEU A 27 3.32 5.92 2.44
CA LEU A 27 2.93 5.59 3.81
C LEU A 27 4.16 5.66 4.71
N GLU A 28 3.98 6.22 5.91
CA GLU A 28 4.93 6.04 7.02
C GLU A 28 4.30 5.04 7.99
N CYS A 29 4.97 3.92 8.20
CA CYS A 29 4.49 2.83 9.05
C CYS A 29 5.55 2.46 10.08
N THR A 30 5.14 1.84 11.17
CA THR A 30 6.03 1.16 12.11
C THR A 30 6.13 -0.31 11.72
N ALA A 31 7.33 -0.73 11.33
CA ALA A 31 7.65 -2.13 11.14
C ALA A 31 8.00 -2.75 12.50
N ASP A 32 7.36 -3.87 12.82
CA ASP A 32 7.63 -4.65 14.03
C ASP A 32 7.32 -6.12 13.75
N ALA A 33 8.18 -7.03 14.21
CA ALA A 33 7.99 -8.49 14.07
C ALA A 33 7.53 -8.96 12.66
N GLY A 34 8.01 -8.28 11.60
CA GLY A 34 7.70 -8.59 10.20
C GLY A 34 6.35 -8.13 9.67
N LYS A 35 5.59 -7.34 10.45
CA LYS A 35 4.35 -6.68 10.03
C LYS A 35 4.49 -5.16 10.08
N LEU A 36 3.64 -4.49 9.32
CA LEU A 36 3.45 -3.04 9.42
C LEU A 36 2.29 -2.72 10.34
N SER A 37 2.45 -1.70 11.15
CA SER A 37 1.44 -1.16 12.07
C SER A 37 1.55 0.36 12.11
N ALA A 38 0.51 1.04 12.64
CA ALA A 38 0.49 2.50 12.75
C ALA A 38 0.80 3.23 11.42
N CYS A 39 0.36 2.67 10.29
CA CYS A 39 0.55 3.28 8.98
C CYS A 39 -0.25 4.58 8.85
N LYS A 40 0.43 5.66 8.47
CA LYS A 40 -0.18 6.94 8.12
C LYS A 40 0.21 7.33 6.70
N VAL A 41 -0.72 7.99 6.01
CA VAL A 41 -0.45 8.58 4.69
C VAL A 41 0.31 9.88 4.90
N VAL A 42 1.54 9.94 4.40
CA VAL A 42 2.36 11.16 4.44
C VAL A 42 2.38 11.89 3.11
N ASP A 43 2.07 11.18 2.02
CA ASP A 43 1.92 11.76 0.69
C ASP A 43 0.89 10.96 -0.13
N ASN A 44 0.06 11.65 -0.92
CA ASN A 44 -0.86 11.03 -1.86
C ASN A 44 -1.11 11.97 -3.04
N SER A 45 -0.58 11.60 -4.22
CA SER A 45 -0.72 12.37 -5.46
C SER A 45 -2.15 12.39 -6.02
N ALA A 46 -3.03 11.51 -5.53
CA ALA A 46 -4.41 11.34 -5.97
C ALA A 46 -5.37 11.31 -4.76
N ALA A 47 -5.24 12.29 -3.86
CA ALA A 47 -6.11 12.43 -2.70
C ALA A 47 -7.60 12.42 -3.09
N GLY A 48 -8.43 11.71 -2.31
CA GLY A 48 -9.86 11.57 -2.58
C GLY A 48 -10.24 10.49 -3.60
N LYS A 49 -9.29 9.81 -4.23
CA LYS A 49 -9.53 8.70 -5.17
C LYS A 49 -9.45 7.30 -4.54
N GLY A 50 -9.20 7.23 -3.23
CA GLY A 50 -9.17 5.99 -2.45
C GLY A 50 -7.86 5.19 -2.49
N PHE A 51 -6.82 5.71 -3.16
CA PHE A 51 -5.49 5.07 -3.22
C PHE A 51 -4.78 5.03 -1.85
N ASP A 52 -5.09 5.98 -0.97
CA ASP A 52 -4.69 5.96 0.43
C ASP A 52 -5.21 4.70 1.15
N LYS A 53 -6.51 4.43 1.01
CA LYS A 53 -7.15 3.24 1.59
C LYS A 53 -6.63 1.95 0.96
N ALA A 54 -6.42 1.95 -0.36
CA ALA A 54 -5.80 0.82 -1.06
C ALA A 54 -4.40 0.54 -0.52
N ALA A 55 -3.55 1.57 -0.41
CA ALA A 55 -2.19 1.45 0.13
C ALA A 55 -2.19 0.92 1.58
N MET A 56 -3.11 1.40 2.43
CA MET A 56 -3.25 0.91 3.80
C MET A 56 -3.63 -0.57 3.84
N CYS A 57 -4.61 -0.99 3.02
CA CYS A 57 -5.01 -2.39 2.90
C CYS A 57 -3.84 -3.29 2.47
N ILE A 58 -3.00 -2.82 1.54
CA ILE A 58 -1.81 -3.56 1.08
C ILE A 58 -0.76 -3.61 2.18
N ALA A 59 -0.53 -2.51 2.89
CA ALA A 59 0.44 -2.41 3.97
C ALA A 59 0.18 -3.45 5.08
N GLU A 60 -1.10 -3.72 5.40
CA GLU A 60 -1.47 -4.78 6.37
C GLU A 60 -1.10 -6.19 5.91
N LYS A 61 -0.97 -6.42 4.60
CA LYS A 61 -0.63 -7.71 4.00
C LYS A 61 0.84 -7.81 3.59
N LEU A 62 1.60 -6.72 3.71
CA LEU A 62 2.95 -6.62 3.19
C LEU A 62 3.96 -7.24 4.18
N PRO A 63 4.67 -8.30 3.81
CA PRO A 63 5.67 -8.91 4.67
C PRO A 63 6.92 -8.02 4.74
N MET A 64 7.25 -7.49 5.93
CA MET A 64 8.42 -6.62 6.13
C MET A 64 9.71 -7.37 6.50
N GLY A 65 9.63 -8.70 6.64
CA GLY A 65 10.78 -9.52 7.04
C GLY A 65 11.28 -9.13 8.43
N ALA A 66 12.59 -8.98 8.60
CA ALA A 66 13.19 -8.61 9.89
C ALA A 66 13.29 -7.09 10.13
N LYS A 67 12.65 -6.24 9.30
CA LYS A 67 12.72 -4.78 9.47
C LYS A 67 11.96 -4.34 10.72
N THR A 68 12.54 -3.40 11.45
CA THR A 68 11.97 -2.79 12.65
C THR A 68 12.09 -1.26 12.60
N GLY A 69 11.22 -0.57 13.34
CA GLY A 69 11.20 0.89 13.45
C GLY A 69 10.33 1.59 12.40
N THR A 70 10.44 2.92 12.32
CA THR A 70 9.65 3.72 11.38
C THR A 70 10.20 3.61 9.96
N VAL A 71 9.36 3.15 9.03
CA VAL A 71 9.70 2.95 7.62
C VAL A 71 8.75 3.73 6.71
N LYS A 72 9.28 4.26 5.61
CA LYS A 72 8.49 4.88 4.54
C LYS A 72 8.32 3.89 3.40
N VAL A 73 7.08 3.57 3.06
CA VAL A 73 6.70 2.62 2.02
C VAL A 73 6.08 3.39 0.85
N PRO A 74 6.81 3.56 -0.26
CA PRO A 74 6.25 4.18 -1.46
C PRO A 74 5.41 3.14 -2.23
N PHE A 75 4.13 3.42 -2.38
CA PHE A 75 3.23 2.71 -3.27
C PHE A 75 3.09 3.49 -4.58
N ARG A 76 3.34 2.80 -5.69
CA ARG A 76 3.11 3.34 -7.02
C ARG A 76 2.04 2.52 -7.72
N PHE A 77 1.00 3.21 -8.14
CA PHE A 77 -0.08 2.68 -8.94
C PHE A 77 0.13 3.19 -10.36
N PRO A 78 0.52 2.33 -11.32
CA PRO A 78 0.87 2.77 -12.67
C PRO A 78 -0.32 3.30 -13.48
N GLY A 79 -1.56 3.06 -13.04
CA GLY A 79 -2.75 3.30 -13.85
C GLY A 79 -2.87 2.27 -14.98
N GLY A 80 -4.06 2.12 -15.52
CA GLY A 80 -4.34 1.23 -16.63
C GLY A 80 -4.00 1.94 -17.93
N ALA A 81 -3.27 1.27 -18.81
CA ALA A 81 -3.11 1.65 -20.21
C ALA A 81 -4.45 1.54 -20.98
#